data_AF-B2A5L7-F1
#
_entry.id   AF-B2A5L7-F1
#
_cell.length_a   1.000
_cell.length_b   1.000
_cell.length_c   1.000
_cell.angle_alpha   90.00
_cell.angle_beta   90.00
_cell.angle_gamma   90.00
#
_symmetry.space_group_name_H-M   'P 1'
#
loop_
_entity.id
_entity.type
_entity.pdbx_description
1 polymer ?
#
loop_
_entity_poly.entity_id
_entity_poly.type
_entity_poly.pdbx_seq_one_letter_code
_entity_poly.pdbx_strand_id
1 'polypeptide(L)'
;MNFKKSLKLNQKQIIGTGAVLVIIIFLIASQVGPGNGTKTEEIAIDEDTEINYIKKFTECGTEKHYSQEYPPEIFERMDFIGYTEEELTDFLPDDWKLEEFSQESVTLAYYGEKYEKHEEIVEKVNSDFVGYVGIYQNKIAIYRGEPPEGELVEVTRYQVKDVYFNELKEGIKFESEEEKNKILESYTS
;
A
#
# COMPACT_ATOMS: atom_id res chain seq x y z
N MET A 1 25.52 -39.05 47.00
CA MET A 1 24.81 -40.34 46.87
C MET A 1 23.44 -40.06 46.25
N ASN A 2 23.23 -40.57 45.03
CA ASN A 2 21.95 -40.89 44.36
C ASN A 2 20.88 -39.81 44.03
N PHE A 3 20.92 -39.37 42.78
CA PHE A 3 19.85 -39.40 41.74
C PHE A 3 18.40 -39.74 42.15
N LYS A 4 17.46 -38.87 41.73
CA LYS A 4 16.26 -39.14 40.89
C LYS A 4 15.52 -37.80 40.62
N LYS A 5 15.41 -37.31 39.38
CA LYS A 5 14.28 -37.50 38.41
C LYS A 5 12.91 -37.27 39.08
N SER A 6 11.98 -36.44 38.58
CA SER A 6 11.63 -36.18 37.18
C SER A 6 10.81 -34.89 37.00
N LEU A 7 10.98 -34.27 35.83
CA LEU A 7 9.98 -33.42 35.16
C LEU A 7 8.59 -34.08 35.14
N LYS A 8 7.55 -33.25 35.35
CA LYS A 8 6.30 -33.34 34.61
C LYS A 8 5.87 -31.93 34.21
N LEU A 9 6.41 -31.45 33.09
CA LEU A 9 5.75 -30.45 32.26
C LEU A 9 4.48 -31.11 31.69
N ASN A 10 3.32 -30.49 31.91
CA ASN A 10 2.08 -30.90 31.26
C ASN A 10 2.09 -30.33 29.83
N GLN A 11 2.64 -31.10 28.90
CA GLN A 11 2.39 -31.00 27.47
C GLN A 11 1.02 -31.59 27.16
N LYS A 12 0.05 -30.74 26.83
CA LYS A 12 -0.94 -31.01 25.79
C LYS A 12 -0.65 -29.95 24.72
N GLN A 13 0.20 -30.22 23.72
CA GLN A 13 -0.20 -30.73 22.40
C GLN A 13 -1.55 -30.12 21.97
N ILE A 14 -1.55 -28.98 21.26
CA ILE A 14 -1.16 -28.71 19.86
C ILE A 14 -2.16 -29.34 18.86
N ILE A 15 -2.54 -28.51 17.89
CA ILE A 15 -3.06 -28.79 16.54
C ILE A 15 -4.59 -28.72 16.43
N GLY A 16 -5.04 -27.73 15.67
CA GLY A 16 -6.31 -27.82 14.96
C GLY A 16 -6.88 -26.47 14.56
N THR A 17 -6.41 -25.96 13.42
CA THR A 17 -7.24 -25.31 12.38
C THR A 17 -8.18 -24.20 12.85
N GLY A 18 -7.89 -22.93 12.59
CA GLY A 18 -7.72 -22.40 11.24
C GLY A 18 -9.01 -21.68 10.82
N ALA A 19 -8.86 -20.47 10.30
CA ALA A 19 -9.87 -19.71 9.57
C ALA A 19 -11.17 -19.36 10.33
N VAL A 20 -11.11 -18.36 11.20
CA VAL A 20 -12.29 -17.53 11.53
C VAL A 20 -11.83 -16.08 11.65
N LEU A 21 -11.80 -15.37 10.52
CA LEU A 21 -12.03 -13.91 10.41
C LEU A 21 -11.71 -13.40 8.99
N VAL A 22 -12.35 -13.99 7.98
CA VAL A 22 -12.66 -13.32 6.71
C VAL A 22 -14.04 -13.82 6.32
N ILE A 23 -14.88 -12.94 5.75
CA ILE A 23 -16.31 -13.10 5.43
C ILE A 23 -17.25 -12.58 6.53
N ILE A 24 -17.19 -11.27 6.79
CA ILE A 24 -18.35 -10.46 7.18
C ILE A 24 -18.69 -9.53 6.01
N ILE A 25 -18.98 -10.05 4.80
CA ILE A 25 -19.62 -9.28 3.70
C ILE A 25 -20.59 -10.18 2.86
N PHE A 26 -21.16 -11.26 3.39
CA PHE A 26 -22.06 -12.12 2.58
C PHE A 26 -23.40 -12.50 3.22
N LEU A 27 -23.88 -11.72 4.20
CA LEU A 27 -25.19 -11.95 4.83
C LEU A 27 -26.06 -10.69 4.89
N ILE A 28 -26.17 -9.98 3.77
CA ILE A 28 -27.32 -9.07 3.50
C ILE A 28 -28.09 -9.48 2.22
N ALA A 29 -27.67 -10.55 1.51
CA ALA A 29 -28.28 -10.93 0.23
C ALA A 29 -29.47 -11.91 0.32
N SER A 30 -29.99 -12.26 1.51
CA SER A 30 -31.02 -13.33 1.63
C SER A 30 -32.42 -12.85 2.03
N GLN A 31 -32.71 -11.54 2.08
CA GLN A 31 -34.06 -11.04 2.34
C GLN A 31 -34.54 -10.04 1.28
N VAL A 32 -34.64 -10.47 0.01
CA VAL A 32 -35.54 -9.80 -0.94
C VAL A 32 -36.18 -10.86 -1.84
N GLY A 33 -37.51 -10.87 -1.89
CA GLY A 33 -38.30 -11.86 -2.62
C GLY A 33 -38.17 -11.79 -4.15
N PRO A 34 -38.73 -12.77 -4.86
CA PRO A 34 -38.71 -12.81 -6.33
C PRO A 34 -39.72 -11.80 -6.87
N GLY A 35 -39.29 -10.57 -7.13
CA GLY A 35 -40.22 -9.56 -7.65
C GLY A 35 -39.73 -8.13 -7.55
N ASN A 36 -38.66 -7.83 -8.29
CA ASN A 36 -38.41 -6.57 -9.01
C ASN A 36 -36.94 -6.58 -9.39
N GLY A 37 -36.63 -6.55 -10.69
CA GLY A 37 -35.28 -6.32 -11.15
C GLY A 37 -34.85 -4.94 -10.70
N THR A 38 -34.21 -4.85 -9.54
CA THR A 38 -33.35 -3.74 -9.20
C THR A 38 -32.30 -3.72 -10.29
N LYS A 39 -32.42 -2.78 -11.23
CA LYS A 39 -31.29 -2.39 -12.08
C LYS A 39 -30.23 -1.95 -11.09
N THR A 40 -29.21 -2.78 -10.88
CA THR A 40 -27.99 -2.34 -10.22
C THR A 40 -27.51 -1.16 -11.05
N GLU A 41 -27.56 0.05 -10.49
CA GLU A 41 -26.94 1.19 -11.15
C GLU A 41 -25.45 0.88 -11.25
N GLU A 42 -24.98 0.81 -12.48
CA GLU A 42 -23.58 0.53 -12.76
C GLU A 42 -22.78 1.76 -12.33
N ILE A 43 -21.88 1.56 -11.36
CA ILE A 43 -21.03 2.62 -10.86
C ILE A 43 -19.97 2.88 -11.93
N ALA A 44 -19.92 4.11 -12.41
CA ALA A 44 -18.91 4.58 -13.34
C ALA A 44 -18.10 5.70 -12.69
N ILE A 45 -16.86 5.85 -13.13
CA ILE A 45 -15.96 6.93 -12.70
C ILE A 45 -16.53 8.27 -13.16
N ASP A 46 -16.55 9.27 -12.27
CA ASP A 46 -16.95 10.64 -12.57
C ASP A 46 -15.78 11.62 -12.43
N GLU A 47 -16.05 12.92 -12.61
CA GLU A 47 -15.03 13.98 -12.53
C GLU A 47 -14.45 14.18 -11.11
N ASP A 48 -15.19 13.75 -10.08
CA ASP A 48 -14.82 13.93 -8.67
C ASP A 48 -14.12 12.69 -8.08
N THR A 49 -14.07 11.58 -8.83
CA THR A 49 -13.45 10.32 -8.41
C THR A 49 -11.91 10.45 -8.37
N GLU A 50 -11.29 10.17 -7.24
CA GLU A 50 -9.83 10.24 -7.08
C GLU A 50 -9.14 9.01 -7.66
N ILE A 51 -8.20 9.21 -8.60
CA ILE A 51 -7.44 8.11 -9.21
C ILE A 51 -6.06 7.97 -8.57
N ASN A 52 -5.84 6.85 -7.91
CA ASN A 52 -4.60 6.48 -7.24
C ASN A 52 -3.84 5.41 -8.03
N TYR A 53 -2.52 5.54 -8.11
CA TYR A 53 -1.67 4.50 -8.70
C TYR A 53 -0.62 4.02 -7.72
N ILE A 54 -0.45 2.70 -7.64
CA ILE A 54 0.50 2.06 -6.75
C ILE A 54 1.38 1.11 -7.57
N LYS A 55 2.69 1.19 -7.44
CA LYS A 55 3.62 0.16 -7.93
C LYS A 55 4.10 -0.67 -6.75
N LYS A 56 3.76 -1.96 -6.74
CA LYS A 56 4.15 -2.93 -5.72
C LYS A 56 5.27 -3.81 -6.24
N PHE A 57 6.42 -3.79 -5.58
CA PHE A 57 7.59 -4.57 -5.96
C PHE A 57 7.69 -5.80 -5.07
N THR A 58 7.39 -6.96 -5.64
CA THR A 58 7.17 -8.21 -4.88
C THR A 58 8.45 -8.79 -4.28
N GLU A 59 9.62 -8.62 -4.93
CA GLU A 59 10.89 -9.12 -4.38
C GLU A 59 11.37 -8.33 -3.16
N CYS A 60 11.21 -6.99 -3.18
CA CYS A 60 11.72 -6.13 -2.11
C CYS A 60 10.66 -5.71 -1.10
N GLY A 61 9.37 -5.80 -1.44
CA GLY A 61 8.25 -5.36 -0.60
C GLY A 61 8.08 -3.85 -0.52
N THR A 62 8.74 -3.09 -1.40
CA THR A 62 8.58 -1.64 -1.54
C THR A 62 7.32 -1.33 -2.35
N GLU A 63 6.62 -0.26 -1.95
CA GLU A 63 5.47 0.27 -2.68
C GLU A 63 5.73 1.74 -3.02
N LYS A 64 5.46 2.12 -4.27
CA LYS A 64 5.57 3.51 -4.74
C LYS A 64 4.19 4.01 -5.13
N HIS A 65 3.78 5.10 -4.50
CA HIS A 65 2.49 5.74 -4.71
C HIS A 65 2.65 6.92 -5.68
N TYR A 66 1.68 7.10 -6.55
CA TYR A 66 1.60 8.19 -7.51
C TYR A 66 0.23 8.85 -7.38
N SER A 67 0.23 10.18 -7.35
CA SER A 67 -0.99 10.97 -7.42
C SER A 67 -1.49 11.14 -8.86
N GLN A 68 -2.76 11.50 -8.99
CA GLN A 68 -3.40 11.85 -10.25
C GLN A 68 -2.68 13.00 -11.01
N GLU A 69 -2.01 13.90 -10.29
CA GLU A 69 -1.20 14.97 -10.89
C GLU A 69 0.08 14.46 -11.57
N TYR A 70 0.59 13.31 -11.12
CA TYR A 70 1.85 12.71 -11.58
C TYR A 70 1.67 11.21 -11.84
N PRO A 71 0.77 10.82 -12.76
CA PRO A 71 0.48 9.41 -13.01
C PRO A 71 1.68 8.71 -13.66
N PRO A 72 1.73 7.37 -13.63
CA PRO A 72 2.67 6.60 -14.44
C PRO A 72 2.58 6.97 -15.94
N GLU A 73 3.71 6.95 -16.66
CA GLU A 73 3.80 7.37 -18.07
C GLU A 73 2.73 6.76 -18.99
N ILE A 74 2.35 5.50 -18.74
CA ILE A 74 1.33 4.80 -19.54
C ILE A 74 -0.08 5.39 -19.37
N PHE A 75 -0.34 6.11 -18.27
CA PHE A 75 -1.63 6.70 -17.91
C PHE A 75 -1.65 8.23 -18.07
N GLU A 76 -0.53 8.89 -18.38
CA GLU A 76 -0.44 10.37 -18.51
C GLU A 76 -1.45 11.00 -19.48
N ARG A 77 -1.96 10.22 -20.43
CA ARG A 77 -2.89 10.68 -21.48
C ARG A 77 -4.21 9.93 -21.48
N MET A 78 -4.48 9.16 -20.42
CA MET A 78 -5.70 8.40 -20.30
C MET A 78 -6.74 9.18 -19.51
N ASP A 79 -8.00 9.05 -19.93
CA ASP A 79 -9.16 9.59 -19.25
C ASP A 79 -10.05 8.41 -18.87
N PHE A 80 -10.31 8.26 -17.58
CA PHE A 80 -11.08 7.16 -17.02
C PHE A 80 -12.55 7.52 -16.78
N ILE A 81 -12.95 8.78 -17.00
CA ILE A 81 -14.33 9.21 -16.79
C ILE A 81 -15.28 8.36 -17.63
N GLY A 82 -16.32 7.83 -16.99
CA GLY A 82 -17.34 6.99 -17.58
C GLY A 82 -17.02 5.50 -17.63
N TYR A 83 -15.80 5.07 -17.28
CA TYR A 83 -15.47 3.64 -17.20
C TYR A 83 -16.16 3.01 -16.00
N THR A 84 -16.70 1.81 -16.21
CA THR A 84 -17.19 0.93 -15.15
C THR A 84 -16.07 0.01 -14.64
N GLU A 85 -16.30 -0.69 -13.53
CA GLU A 85 -15.31 -1.63 -12.96
C GLU A 85 -14.88 -2.71 -13.97
N GLU A 86 -15.86 -3.24 -14.73
CA GLU A 86 -15.64 -4.28 -15.74
C GLU A 86 -14.84 -3.73 -16.93
N GLU A 87 -15.26 -2.59 -17.49
CA GLU A 87 -14.58 -1.95 -18.61
C GLU A 87 -13.14 -1.55 -18.26
N LEU A 88 -12.93 -1.02 -17.05
CA LEU A 88 -11.61 -0.65 -16.58
C LEU A 88 -10.72 -1.89 -16.43
N THR A 89 -11.23 -2.96 -15.82
CA THR A 89 -10.48 -4.20 -15.63
C THR A 89 -10.04 -4.80 -16.97
N ASP A 90 -10.90 -4.77 -17.98
CA ASP A 90 -10.60 -5.28 -19.33
C ASP A 90 -9.61 -4.38 -20.10
N PHE A 91 -9.56 -3.10 -19.77
CA PHE A 91 -8.69 -2.12 -20.41
C PHE A 91 -7.26 -2.09 -19.84
N LEU A 92 -7.08 -2.47 -18.57
CA LEU A 92 -5.78 -2.41 -17.91
C LEU A 92 -4.74 -3.32 -18.59
N PRO A 93 -3.47 -2.90 -18.70
CA PRO A 93 -2.40 -3.78 -19.14
C PRO A 93 -2.24 -4.98 -18.19
N ASP A 94 -1.74 -6.11 -18.69
CA ASP A 94 -1.63 -7.39 -17.95
C ASP A 94 -0.96 -7.28 -16.55
N ASP A 95 0.01 -6.37 -16.41
CA ASP A 95 0.76 -6.18 -15.16
C ASP A 95 0.07 -5.22 -14.16
N TRP A 96 -1.07 -4.62 -14.55
CA TRP A 96 -1.87 -3.72 -13.74
C TRP A 96 -3.18 -4.38 -13.31
N LYS A 97 -3.61 -4.07 -12.09
CA LYS A 97 -4.83 -4.60 -11.49
C LYS A 97 -5.61 -3.50 -10.81
N LEU A 98 -6.93 -3.64 -10.85
CA LEU A 98 -7.83 -2.83 -10.04
C LEU A 98 -7.87 -3.38 -8.62
N GLU A 99 -7.45 -2.59 -7.63
CA GLU A 99 -7.48 -2.98 -6.21
C GLU A 99 -8.67 -2.40 -5.46
N GLU A 100 -9.11 -1.22 -5.86
CA GLU A 100 -10.24 -0.52 -5.27
C GLU A 100 -11.01 0.18 -6.39
N PHE A 101 -12.34 0.05 -6.33
CA PHE A 101 -13.24 0.75 -7.23
C PHE A 101 -14.47 1.20 -6.45
N SER A 102 -14.65 2.51 -6.37
CA SER A 102 -15.80 3.15 -5.74
C SER A 102 -16.12 4.46 -6.47
N GLN A 103 -17.19 5.14 -6.06
CA GLN A 103 -17.48 6.49 -6.55
C GLN A 103 -16.49 7.54 -6.04
N GLU A 104 -15.84 7.28 -4.90
CA GLU A 104 -14.95 8.25 -4.27
C GLU A 104 -13.50 8.07 -4.76
N SER A 105 -13.10 6.82 -5.01
CA SER A 105 -11.72 6.45 -5.28
C SER A 105 -11.60 5.24 -6.20
N VAL A 106 -10.56 5.25 -7.03
CA VAL A 106 -10.11 4.11 -7.81
C VAL A 106 -8.61 3.92 -7.58
N THR A 107 -8.20 2.69 -7.27
CA THR A 107 -6.79 2.36 -7.05
C THR A 107 -6.31 1.33 -8.07
N LEU A 108 -5.36 1.75 -8.91
CA LEU A 108 -4.70 0.90 -9.90
C LEU A 108 -3.33 0.46 -9.38
N ALA A 109 -3.09 -0.85 -9.30
CA ALA A 109 -1.85 -1.42 -8.79
C ALA A 109 -1.08 -2.19 -9.85
N TYR A 110 0.17 -1.80 -10.07
CA TYR A 110 1.15 -2.55 -10.84
C TYR A 110 1.88 -3.56 -9.96
N TYR A 111 2.09 -4.76 -10.47
CA TYR A 111 2.84 -5.82 -9.80
C TYR A 111 4.11 -6.17 -10.58
N GLY A 112 5.24 -5.67 -10.08
CA GLY A 112 6.56 -5.97 -10.65
C GLY A 112 7.37 -6.93 -9.80
N GLU A 113 8.26 -7.71 -10.44
CA GLU A 113 9.23 -8.54 -9.71
C GLU A 113 10.24 -7.66 -8.99
N LYS A 114 10.88 -6.73 -9.69
CA LYS A 114 12.01 -5.97 -9.15
C LYS A 114 11.90 -4.47 -9.39
N TYR A 115 12.19 -3.68 -8.35
CA TYR A 115 12.55 -2.28 -8.53
C TYR A 115 13.96 -2.26 -9.12
N GLU A 116 14.08 -2.08 -10.45
CA GLU A 116 15.37 -2.11 -11.15
C GLU A 116 16.38 -1.10 -10.58
N LYS A 117 15.92 -0.12 -9.79
CA LYS A 117 16.74 0.97 -9.27
C LYS A 117 16.69 1.11 -7.74
N HIS A 118 17.09 0.08 -7.01
CA HIS A 118 17.58 0.29 -5.64
C HIS A 118 18.97 0.95 -5.60
N GLU A 119 19.67 1.04 -6.74
CA GLU A 119 21.04 1.57 -6.80
C GLU A 119 21.21 2.86 -7.64
N GLU A 120 20.25 3.29 -8.46
CA GLU A 120 20.45 4.51 -9.27
C GLU A 120 19.15 5.11 -9.84
N ILE A 121 18.35 5.76 -8.99
CA ILE A 121 17.48 6.86 -9.44
C ILE A 121 18.17 8.15 -9.08
N VAL A 122 19.07 8.60 -9.94
CA VAL A 122 19.22 10.03 -10.19
C VAL A 122 18.14 10.42 -11.19
N GLU A 123 16.87 10.19 -10.87
CA GLU A 123 15.87 11.10 -11.40
C GLU A 123 16.16 12.40 -10.69
N LYS A 124 16.35 13.45 -11.48
CA LYS A 124 16.31 14.82 -10.99
C LYS A 124 14.96 14.99 -10.29
N VAL A 125 14.91 14.64 -9.03
CA VAL A 125 14.06 15.30 -8.07
C VAL A 125 14.31 16.77 -8.35
N ASN A 126 13.29 17.46 -8.90
CA ASN A 126 13.38 18.89 -9.14
C ASN A 126 13.97 19.53 -7.88
N SER A 127 14.87 20.48 -8.07
CA SER A 127 15.65 21.20 -7.04
C SER A 127 14.84 21.79 -5.87
N ASP A 128 13.52 21.58 -5.84
CA ASP A 128 12.55 22.16 -4.91
C ASP A 128 11.75 21.10 -4.12
N PHE A 129 12.01 19.79 -4.28
CA PHE A 129 11.32 18.77 -3.49
C PHE A 129 11.87 18.71 -2.06
N VAL A 130 10.99 19.02 -1.10
CA VAL A 130 11.20 18.74 0.31
C VAL A 130 10.39 17.51 0.68
N GLY A 131 11.07 16.44 1.10
CA GLY A 131 10.46 15.21 1.56
C GLY A 131 10.62 14.99 3.06
N TYR A 132 9.84 14.07 3.61
CA TYR A 132 9.93 13.66 5.01
C TYR A 132 9.97 12.14 5.12
N VAL A 133 10.88 11.62 5.95
CA VAL A 133 10.88 10.21 6.37
C VAL A 133 9.99 10.08 7.58
N GLY A 134 8.92 9.29 7.46
CA GLY A 134 7.91 9.11 8.49
C GLY A 134 7.53 7.65 8.74
N ILE A 135 6.39 7.45 9.41
CA ILE A 135 5.82 6.13 9.69
C ILE A 135 4.52 5.95 8.93
N TYR A 136 4.36 4.82 8.25
CA TYR A 136 3.08 4.35 7.70
C TYR A 136 2.89 2.87 8.04
N GLN A 137 1.79 2.52 8.72
CA GLN A 137 1.47 1.12 9.09
C GLN A 137 2.66 0.35 9.71
N ASN A 138 3.39 0.97 10.64
CA ASN A 138 4.57 0.42 11.31
C ASN A 138 5.80 0.15 10.40
N LYS A 139 5.79 0.69 9.18
CA LYS A 139 6.93 0.72 8.26
C LYS A 139 7.47 2.14 8.12
N ILE A 140 8.73 2.24 7.73
CA ILE A 140 9.32 3.51 7.33
C ILE A 140 8.74 3.90 5.97
N ALA A 141 8.28 5.14 5.84
CA ALA A 141 7.66 5.67 4.63
C ALA A 141 8.22 7.06 4.28
N ILE A 142 8.07 7.45 3.02
CA ILE A 142 8.45 8.76 2.50
C ILE A 142 7.18 9.54 2.18
N TYR A 143 7.14 10.78 2.65
CA TYR A 143 6.04 11.70 2.46
C TYR A 143 6.49 12.95 1.71
N ARG A 144 5.58 13.54 0.94
CA ARG A 144 5.66 14.91 0.45
C ARG A 144 4.82 15.79 1.38
N GLY A 145 5.47 16.71 2.08
CA GLY A 145 4.87 17.43 3.21
C GLY A 145 5.03 16.69 4.54
N GLU A 146 4.69 17.36 5.64
CA GLU A 146 4.92 16.86 7.02
C GLU A 146 3.97 15.71 7.36
N PRO A 147 4.46 14.54 7.80
CA PRO A 147 3.60 13.45 8.27
C PRO A 147 2.90 13.82 9.60
N PRO A 148 1.70 13.28 9.87
CA PRO A 148 0.96 12.31 9.06
C PRO A 148 0.08 12.94 7.98
N GLU A 149 0.06 14.27 7.86
CA GLU A 149 -0.83 15.01 6.95
C GLU A 149 -0.28 15.10 5.51
N GLY A 150 1.01 14.81 5.31
CA GLY A 150 1.66 14.78 4.00
C GLY A 150 1.16 13.66 3.09
N GLU A 151 1.36 13.87 1.78
CA GLU A 151 1.06 12.88 0.73
C GLU A 151 2.05 11.71 0.83
N LEU A 152 1.55 10.47 0.91
CA LEU A 152 2.38 9.27 0.95
C LEU A 152 3.00 9.01 -0.43
N VAL A 153 4.32 8.94 -0.52
CA VAL A 153 5.07 8.76 -1.78
C VAL A 153 5.65 7.36 -1.91
N GLU A 154 6.25 6.84 -0.83
CA GLU A 154 6.93 5.53 -0.85
C GLU A 154 6.73 4.84 0.50
N VAL A 155 6.39 3.54 0.48
CA VAL A 155 6.43 2.69 1.67
C VAL A 155 7.60 1.73 1.51
N THR A 156 8.59 1.86 2.40
CA THR A 156 9.77 1.00 2.38
C THR A 156 9.46 -0.36 3.02
N ARG A 157 10.33 -1.33 2.78
CA ARG A 157 10.26 -2.66 3.41
C ARG A 157 10.63 -2.69 4.90
N TYR A 158 11.20 -1.59 5.42
CA TYR A 158 11.80 -1.58 6.74
C TYR A 158 10.77 -1.32 7.83
N GLN A 159 10.79 -2.14 8.88
CA GLN A 159 9.97 -1.90 10.07
C GLN A 159 10.58 -0.80 10.93
N VAL A 160 9.71 -0.02 11.56
CA VAL A 160 10.13 0.99 12.53
C VAL A 160 10.64 0.29 13.79
N LYS A 161 11.84 0.64 14.25
CA LYS A 161 12.35 0.22 15.56
C LYS A 161 11.74 1.10 16.64
N ASP A 162 11.33 0.52 17.77
CA ASP A 162 10.68 1.24 18.88
C ASP A 162 11.46 2.49 19.34
N VAL A 163 12.79 2.40 19.35
CA VAL A 163 13.69 3.50 19.76
C VAL A 163 13.58 4.74 18.87
N TYR A 164 13.18 4.56 17.61
CA TYR A 164 13.07 5.62 16.61
C TYR A 164 11.64 6.03 16.31
N PHE A 165 10.67 5.40 16.97
CA PHE A 165 9.25 5.59 16.68
C PHE A 165 8.82 7.05 16.86
N ASN A 166 9.24 7.71 17.94
CA ASN A 166 8.84 9.09 18.20
C ASN A 166 9.44 10.07 17.16
N GLU A 167 10.71 9.89 16.81
CA GLU A 167 11.41 10.73 15.82
C GLU A 167 10.78 10.58 14.43
N LEU A 168 10.52 9.34 14.00
CA LEU A 168 9.88 9.07 12.71
C LEU A 168 8.39 9.45 12.71
N LYS A 169 7.73 9.50 13.87
CA LYS A 169 6.35 9.97 13.96
C LYS A 169 6.24 11.47 13.71
N GLU A 170 7.21 12.26 14.16
CA GLU A 170 7.29 13.70 13.90
C GLU A 170 7.72 14.01 12.46
N GLY A 171 8.41 13.07 11.81
CA GLY A 171 8.86 13.20 10.44
C GLY A 171 10.23 13.85 10.34
N ILE A 172 11.12 13.23 9.59
CA ILE A 172 12.49 13.72 9.40
C ILE A 172 12.61 14.31 8.01
N LYS A 173 12.75 15.63 7.95
CA LYS A 173 12.91 16.37 6.70
C LYS A 173 14.19 15.96 5.97
N PHE A 174 14.11 15.85 4.65
CA PHE A 174 15.25 15.75 3.75
C PHE A 174 15.01 16.60 2.49
N GLU A 175 16.10 17.14 1.94
CA GLU A 175 16.05 18.01 0.74
C GLU A 175 16.74 17.34 -0.46
N SER A 176 17.33 16.17 -0.27
CA SER A 176 17.99 15.41 -1.33
C SER A 176 17.87 13.90 -1.13
N GLU A 177 18.01 13.16 -2.23
CA GLU A 177 18.09 11.69 -2.20
C GLU A 177 19.28 11.19 -1.37
N GLU A 178 20.41 11.91 -1.37
CA GLU A 178 21.57 11.55 -0.53
C GLU A 178 21.25 11.66 0.97
N GLU A 179 20.54 12.71 1.38
CA GLU A 179 20.07 12.86 2.76
C GLU A 179 19.05 11.79 3.12
N LYS A 180 18.07 11.52 2.24
CA LYS A 180 17.11 10.44 2.42
C LYS A 180 17.82 9.11 2.70
N ASN A 181 18.82 8.77 1.88
CA ASN A 181 19.57 7.53 2.03
C ASN A 181 20.35 7.46 3.34
N LYS A 182 21.03 8.55 3.75
CA LYS A 182 21.74 8.61 5.05
C LYS A 182 20.80 8.44 6.24
N ILE A 183 19.61 9.04 6.16
CA ILE A 183 18.56 8.86 7.16
C ILE A 183 18.18 7.38 7.17
N LEU A 184 17.73 6.82 6.05
CA LEU A 184 17.31 5.41 5.98
C LEU A 184 18.38 4.45 6.48
N GLU A 185 19.65 4.62 6.12
CA GLU A 185 20.77 3.83 6.64
C GLU A 185 20.86 3.89 8.17
N SER A 186 20.70 5.07 8.77
CA SER A 186 20.75 5.28 10.22
C SER A 186 19.60 4.60 10.97
N TYR A 187 18.42 4.52 10.36
CA TYR A 187 17.21 3.93 10.97
C TYR A 187 17.06 2.43 10.70
N THR A 188 17.77 1.91 9.70
CA THR A 188 17.67 0.50 9.25
C THR A 188 18.88 -0.35 9.61
N SER A 189 20.01 0.25 9.97
CA SER A 189 21.18 -0.41 10.59
C SER A 189 20.85 -0.90 12.00
#